data_AF-A0A834JGK3-F1
#
_entry.id   AF-A0A834JGK3-F1
#
_cell.length_a   1.000
_cell.length_b   1.000
_cell.length_c   1.000
_cell.angle_alpha   90.00
_cell.angle_beta   90.00
_cell.angle_gamma   90.00
#
_symmetry.space_group_name_H-M   'P 1'
#
loop_
_entity.id
_entity.type
_entity.pdbx_description
1 polymer ?
#
loop_
_entity_poly.entity_id
_entity_poly.type
_entity_poly.pdbx_seq_one_letter_code
_entity_poly.pdbx_strand_id
1 'polypeptide(L)'
;MADEIIADNCLEINTGKSPTQIPKDAKDRLFDEIIGHIEDLLLEDGFHTIQKEFLEKYWTIFEPTEENKLVYTDIFNEYNKTVETYIVNYLQKIIPHFNINVFLDYLSEKQAELDGEVFEVLSAVTDFLAFKEMLLDYRAMKEGKVQDLSSGISVTSIKNPITDFDLR
;
A
#
# COMPACT_ATOMS: atom_id res chain seq x y z
N MET A 1 29.25 -10.96 -29.54
CA MET A 1 29.27 -12.34 -28.99
C MET A 1 30.17 -12.28 -27.77
N ALA A 2 29.69 -12.38 -26.54
CA ALA A 2 28.34 -12.55 -26.05
C ALA A 2 28.30 -11.91 -24.65
N ASP A 3 27.08 -11.55 -24.25
CA ASP A 3 26.72 -10.65 -23.17
C ASP A 3 27.16 -11.09 -21.77
N GLU A 4 27.39 -10.08 -20.91
CA GLU A 4 27.49 -10.23 -19.47
C GLU A 4 26.21 -10.89 -18.93
N ILE A 5 26.37 -12.08 -18.36
CA ILE A 5 25.31 -12.76 -17.62
C ILE A 5 25.25 -12.12 -16.24
N ILE A 6 24.15 -11.40 -16.02
CA ILE A 6 23.64 -10.91 -14.74
C ILE A 6 23.68 -12.08 -13.75
N ALA A 7 24.32 -11.85 -12.60
CA ALA A 7 24.36 -12.81 -11.51
C ALA A 7 22.95 -12.94 -10.91
N ASP A 8 22.22 -13.95 -11.36
CA ASP A 8 21.11 -14.56 -10.62
C ASP A 8 21.63 -15.03 -9.27
N ASN A 9 21.45 -14.21 -8.24
CA ASN A 9 21.64 -14.63 -6.86
C ASN A 9 20.28 -15.09 -6.30
N CYS A 10 19.68 -16.08 -6.97
CA CYS A 10 18.61 -16.87 -6.38
C CYS A 10 19.22 -17.67 -5.22
N LEU A 11 18.82 -17.36 -4.00
CA LEU A 11 19.17 -18.14 -2.81
C LEU A 11 18.59 -19.55 -2.95
N GLU A 12 19.42 -20.49 -3.41
CA GLU A 12 19.15 -21.92 -3.35
C GLU A 12 19.03 -22.36 -1.88
N ILE A 13 17.79 -22.42 -1.41
CA ILE A 13 17.41 -23.09 -0.16
C ILE A 13 17.57 -24.60 -0.34
N ASN A 14 18.77 -25.08 -0.03
CA ASN A 14 19.10 -26.49 0.08
C ASN A 14 18.12 -27.19 1.04
N THR A 15 17.41 -28.16 0.49
CA THR A 15 16.47 -29.07 1.17
C THR A 15 17.13 -29.78 2.35
N GLY A 16 16.57 -29.63 3.57
CA GLY A 16 16.76 -30.62 4.64
C GLY A 16 17.25 -30.16 6.02
N LYS A 17 17.07 -28.90 6.43
CA LYS A 17 17.30 -28.50 7.84
C LYS A 17 16.02 -28.01 8.52
N SER A 18 15.84 -28.44 9.77
CA SER A 18 14.76 -28.02 10.67
C SER A 18 14.82 -26.50 10.95
N PRO A 19 13.76 -25.89 11.53
CA PRO A 19 13.49 -24.44 11.51
C PRO A 19 14.47 -23.51 12.23
N THR A 20 15.66 -23.96 12.59
CA THR A 20 16.55 -23.20 13.49
C THR A 20 17.87 -22.89 12.79
N GLN A 21 18.13 -21.57 12.64
CA GLN A 21 19.39 -20.91 12.23
C GLN A 21 19.48 -20.47 10.76
N ILE A 22 18.59 -19.57 10.33
CA ILE A 22 18.89 -18.65 9.23
C ILE A 22 19.78 -17.53 9.82
N PRO A 23 20.95 -17.20 9.23
CA PRO A 23 21.80 -16.09 9.67
C PRO A 23 21.02 -14.77 9.74
N LYS A 24 21.29 -13.92 10.75
CA LYS A 24 20.58 -12.65 10.96
C LYS A 24 20.54 -11.80 9.67
N ASP A 25 21.68 -11.66 9.00
CA ASP A 25 21.81 -10.92 7.75
C ASP A 25 20.96 -11.48 6.59
N ALA A 26 20.69 -12.79 6.58
CA ALA A 26 19.85 -13.42 5.56
C ALA A 26 18.35 -13.22 5.85
N LYS A 27 17.97 -13.15 7.12
CA LYS A 27 16.59 -12.85 7.50
C LYS A 27 16.25 -11.38 7.30
N ASP A 28 17.18 -10.47 7.60
CA ASP A 28 17.00 -9.04 7.34
C ASP A 28 16.85 -8.79 5.82
N ARG A 29 17.67 -9.43 4.96
CA ARG A 29 17.49 -9.34 3.50
C ARG A 29 16.14 -9.85 2.99
N LEU A 30 15.68 -10.99 3.51
CA LEU A 30 14.36 -11.53 3.14
C LEU A 30 13.23 -10.61 3.60
N PHE A 31 13.40 -9.97 4.75
CA PHE A 31 12.45 -9.00 5.25
C PHE A 31 12.36 -7.78 4.33
N ASP A 32 13.51 -7.20 3.96
CA ASP A 32 13.58 -6.07 3.02
C ASP A 32 12.96 -6.42 1.65
N GLU A 33 13.19 -7.64 1.16
CA GLU A 33 12.60 -8.16 -0.08
C GLU A 33 11.07 -8.26 0.01
N ILE A 34 10.53 -8.78 1.13
CA ILE A 34 9.08 -8.86 1.37
C ILE A 34 8.46 -7.46 1.39
N ILE A 35 9.10 -6.50 2.07
CA ILE A 35 8.59 -5.13 2.15
C ILE A 35 8.53 -4.48 0.77
N GLY A 36 9.58 -4.61 -0.05
CA GLY A 36 9.57 -4.09 -1.41
C GLY A 36 8.44 -4.69 -2.28
N HIS A 37 8.16 -5.99 -2.11
CA HIS A 37 7.02 -6.61 -2.79
C HIS A 37 5.66 -6.10 -2.31
N ILE A 38 5.55 -5.72 -1.03
CA ILE A 38 4.31 -5.11 -0.50
C ILE A 38 4.15 -3.68 -1.03
N GLU A 39 5.23 -2.90 -1.15
CA GLU A 39 5.20 -1.58 -1.79
C GLU A 39 4.64 -1.66 -3.21
N ASP A 40 5.20 -2.55 -4.02
CA ASP A 40 4.73 -2.78 -5.39
C ASP A 40 3.25 -3.16 -5.42
N LEU A 41 2.84 -4.08 -4.53
CA LEU A 41 1.46 -4.57 -4.43
C LEU A 41 0.46 -3.45 -4.10
N LEU A 42 0.83 -2.53 -3.21
CA LEU A 42 -0.05 -1.43 -2.79
C LEU A 42 -0.27 -0.42 -3.92
N LEU A 43 0.67 -0.34 -4.88
CA LEU A 43 0.56 0.50 -6.07
C LEU A 43 -0.20 -0.18 -7.23
N GLU A 44 -0.46 -1.49 -7.14
CA GLU A 44 -1.17 -2.22 -8.20
C GLU A 44 -2.65 -1.82 -8.31
N ASP A 45 -3.15 -1.79 -9.55
CA ASP A 45 -4.57 -1.57 -9.86
C ASP A 45 -5.49 -2.62 -9.19
N GLY A 46 -4.97 -3.82 -8.95
CA GLY A 46 -5.70 -4.91 -8.29
C GLY A 46 -6.09 -4.54 -6.85
N PHE A 47 -5.16 -3.94 -6.10
CA PHE A 47 -5.42 -3.49 -4.73
C PHE A 47 -6.44 -2.34 -4.70
N HIS A 48 -6.26 -1.36 -5.59
CA HIS A 48 -7.20 -0.24 -5.75
C HIS A 48 -8.61 -0.70 -6.15
N THR A 49 -8.71 -1.77 -6.94
CA THR A 49 -10.00 -2.37 -7.33
C THR A 49 -10.71 -2.93 -6.12
N ILE A 50 -10.01 -3.69 -5.25
CA ILE A 50 -10.59 -4.23 -4.01
C ILE A 50 -11.09 -3.09 -3.12
N GLN A 51 -10.27 -2.05 -2.91
CA GLN A 51 -10.69 -0.90 -2.12
C GLN A 51 -11.94 -0.24 -2.70
N LYS A 52 -11.96 0.01 -4.01
CA LYS A 52 -13.11 0.61 -4.70
C LYS A 52 -14.38 -0.23 -4.59
N GLU A 53 -14.28 -1.55 -4.68
CA GLU A 53 -15.43 -2.45 -4.49
C GLU A 53 -16.02 -2.33 -3.08
N PHE A 54 -15.17 -2.26 -2.06
CA PHE A 54 -15.61 -2.00 -0.68
C PHE A 54 -16.27 -0.63 -0.54
N LEU A 55 -15.69 0.41 -1.12
CA LEU A 55 -16.25 1.76 -1.11
C LEU A 55 -17.63 1.78 -1.77
N GLU A 56 -17.78 1.24 -2.98
CA GLU A 56 -19.07 1.17 -3.67
C GLU A 56 -20.13 0.35 -2.91
N LYS A 57 -19.70 -0.71 -2.21
CA LYS A 57 -20.60 -1.57 -1.43
C LYS A 57 -21.09 -0.92 -0.14
N TYR A 58 -20.23 -0.16 0.55
CA TYR A 58 -20.47 0.26 1.94
C TYR A 58 -20.63 1.77 2.18
N TRP A 59 -20.41 2.63 1.18
CA TRP A 59 -20.45 4.09 1.37
C TRP A 59 -21.78 4.64 1.94
N THR A 60 -22.91 3.97 1.70
CA THR A 60 -24.23 4.40 2.23
C THR A 60 -24.45 4.04 3.69
N ILE A 61 -23.69 3.09 4.23
CA ILE A 61 -23.85 2.60 5.61
C ILE A 61 -23.16 3.53 6.60
N PHE A 62 -22.04 4.13 6.19
CA PHE A 62 -21.21 5.01 7.00
C PHE A 62 -21.74 6.43 7.06
N GLU A 63 -21.77 6.98 8.27
CA GLU A 63 -22.28 8.32 8.58
C GLU A 63 -21.18 9.22 9.14
N PRO A 64 -21.20 10.52 8.78
CA PRO A 64 -20.23 11.52 9.27
C PRO A 64 -20.59 11.95 10.71
N THR A 65 -20.70 10.98 11.61
CA THR A 65 -20.97 11.16 13.04
C THR A 65 -19.85 10.52 13.85
N GLU A 66 -19.58 11.05 15.04
CA GLU A 66 -18.60 10.46 15.96
C GLU A 66 -19.04 9.08 16.46
N GLU A 67 -20.35 8.86 16.62
CA GLU A 67 -20.91 7.58 17.04
C GLU A 67 -20.76 6.51 15.95
N ASN A 68 -20.19 5.36 16.33
CA ASN A 68 -19.99 4.22 15.44
C ASN A 68 -21.12 3.21 15.57
N LYS A 69 -21.66 2.75 14.43
CA LYS A 69 -22.64 1.66 14.40
C LYS A 69 -21.94 0.32 14.61
N LEU A 70 -22.60 -0.62 15.28
CA LEU A 70 -22.04 -1.97 15.52
C LEU A 70 -21.66 -2.68 14.21
N VAL A 71 -22.40 -2.44 13.12
CA VAL A 71 -22.13 -3.03 11.80
C VAL A 71 -20.79 -2.56 11.21
N TYR A 72 -20.23 -1.43 11.65
CA TYR A 72 -18.94 -0.95 11.15
C TYR A 72 -17.81 -1.92 11.50
N THR A 73 -17.87 -2.56 12.66
CA THR A 73 -16.89 -3.57 13.08
C THR A 73 -16.91 -4.78 12.15
N ASP A 74 -18.09 -5.27 11.79
CA ASP A 74 -18.23 -6.43 10.91
C ASP A 74 -17.69 -6.12 9.50
N ILE A 75 -18.01 -4.94 8.99
CA ILE A 75 -17.53 -4.47 7.67
C ILE A 75 -16.01 -4.29 7.68
N PHE A 76 -15.47 -3.70 8.74
CA PHE A 76 -14.03 -3.50 8.88
C PHE A 76 -13.26 -4.83 8.99
N ASN A 77 -13.80 -5.81 9.72
CA ASN A 77 -13.23 -7.15 9.78
C ASN A 77 -13.28 -7.86 8.42
N GLU A 78 -14.36 -7.68 7.64
CA GLU A 78 -14.45 -8.19 6.26
C GLU A 78 -13.37 -7.57 5.37
N TYR A 79 -13.17 -6.25 5.49
CA TYR A 79 -12.16 -5.51 4.74
C TYR A 79 -10.74 -5.99 5.10
N ASN A 80 -10.39 -6.02 6.39
CA ASN A 80 -9.08 -6.49 6.85
C ASN A 80 -8.80 -7.91 6.38
N LYS A 81 -9.76 -8.82 6.54
CA LYS A 81 -9.61 -10.20 6.07
C LYS A 81 -9.37 -10.27 4.56
N THR A 82 -10.05 -9.44 3.78
CA THR A 82 -9.88 -9.42 2.32
C THR A 82 -8.50 -8.90 1.93
N VAL A 83 -8.07 -7.78 2.52
CA VAL A 83 -6.74 -7.19 2.31
C VAL A 83 -5.64 -8.16 2.74
N GLU A 84 -5.72 -8.71 3.95
CA GLU A 84 -4.78 -9.70 4.47
C GLU A 84 -4.67 -10.90 3.52
N THR A 85 -5.82 -11.44 3.10
CA THR A 85 -5.85 -12.58 2.16
C THR A 85 -5.20 -12.22 0.83
N TYR A 86 -5.43 -11.00 0.32
CA TYR A 86 -4.82 -10.53 -0.92
C TYR A 86 -3.30 -10.44 -0.82
N ILE A 87 -2.79 -9.79 0.24
CA ILE A 87 -1.34 -9.64 0.49
C ILE A 87 -0.68 -11.01 0.65
N VAL A 88 -1.25 -11.89 1.48
CA VAL A 88 -0.69 -13.21 1.74
C VAL A 88 -0.66 -14.07 0.47
N ASN A 89 -1.74 -14.06 -0.31
CA ASN A 89 -1.79 -14.81 -1.57
C ASN A 89 -0.80 -14.27 -2.60
N TYR A 90 -0.56 -12.97 -2.62
CA TYR A 90 0.47 -12.37 -3.48
C TYR A 90 1.87 -12.81 -3.05
N LEU A 91 2.22 -12.64 -1.77
CA LEU A 91 3.54 -13.02 -1.25
C LEU A 91 3.84 -14.52 -1.41
N GLN A 92 2.83 -15.38 -1.24
CA GLN A 92 2.98 -16.83 -1.46
C GLN A 92 3.27 -17.21 -2.91
N LYS A 93 2.85 -16.39 -3.88
CA LYS A 93 3.14 -16.62 -5.31
C LYS A 93 4.55 -16.20 -5.68
N ILE A 94 5.04 -15.12 -5.06
CA ILE A 94 6.33 -14.52 -5.39
C ILE A 94 7.47 -15.22 -4.62
N ILE A 95 7.25 -15.56 -3.35
CA ILE A 95 8.30 -16.07 -2.45
C ILE A 95 8.09 -17.57 -2.20
N PRO A 96 8.97 -18.44 -2.71
CA PRO A 96 8.92 -19.87 -2.43
C PRO A 96 9.02 -20.13 -0.93
N HIS A 97 8.13 -20.98 -0.41
CA HIS A 97 8.09 -21.35 1.02
C HIS A 97 7.78 -20.18 1.98
N PHE A 98 7.11 -19.13 1.51
CA PHE A 98 6.63 -18.04 2.38
C PHE A 98 5.84 -18.58 3.57
N ASN A 99 6.24 -18.17 4.78
CA ASN A 99 5.53 -18.47 6.02
C ASN A 99 5.11 -17.16 6.68
N ILE A 100 3.81 -16.88 6.60
CA ILE A 100 3.20 -15.67 7.17
C ILE A 100 3.49 -15.51 8.67
N ASN A 101 3.51 -16.60 9.45
CA ASN A 101 3.72 -16.50 10.89
C ASN A 101 5.14 -16.00 11.20
N VAL A 102 6.13 -16.51 10.44
CA VAL A 102 7.52 -16.06 10.57
C VAL A 102 7.64 -14.59 10.16
N PHE A 103 6.92 -14.16 9.12
CA PHE A 103 6.90 -12.77 8.70
C PHE A 103 6.26 -11.86 9.76
N LEU A 104 5.11 -12.25 10.34
CA LEU A 104 4.43 -11.47 11.39
C LEU A 104 5.28 -11.32 12.65
N ASP A 105 5.97 -12.39 13.07
CA ASP A 105 6.91 -12.33 14.19
C ASP A 105 8.04 -11.32 13.90
N TYR A 106 8.61 -11.37 12.69
CA TYR A 106 9.64 -10.42 12.24
C TYR A 106 9.13 -8.98 12.16
N LEU A 107 7.92 -8.79 11.62
CA LEU A 107 7.27 -7.49 11.49
C LEU A 107 7.07 -6.85 12.86
N SER A 108 6.67 -7.64 13.87
CA SER A 108 6.52 -7.17 15.25
C SER A 108 7.86 -6.82 15.91
N GLU A 109 8.93 -7.57 15.63
CA GLU A 109 10.27 -7.29 16.18
C GLU A 109 10.91 -6.05 15.56
N LYS A 110 10.67 -5.82 14.27
CA LYS A 110 11.28 -4.75 13.47
C LYS A 110 10.43 -3.49 13.36
N GLN A 111 9.21 -3.48 13.89
CA GLN A 111 8.29 -2.34 13.83
C GLN A 111 8.94 -0.99 14.22
N ALA A 112 9.89 -0.99 15.16
CA ALA A 112 10.58 0.22 15.61
C ALA A 112 11.73 0.67 14.69
N GLU A 113 12.25 -0.20 13.82
CA GLU A 113 13.32 0.11 12.85
C GLU A 113 12.76 0.48 11.46
N LEU A 114 11.49 0.14 11.20
CA LEU A 114 10.80 0.37 9.93
C LEU A 114 10.16 1.76 9.92
N ASP A 115 11.01 2.77 9.90
CA ASP A 115 10.64 4.19 9.86
C ASP A 115 10.31 4.61 8.41
N GLY A 116 9.35 3.93 7.78
CA GLY A 116 9.10 4.02 6.34
C GLY A 116 7.62 4.13 5.96
N GLU A 117 7.37 4.92 4.92
CA GLU A 117 6.09 5.16 4.23
C GLU A 117 5.23 3.89 4.06
N VAL A 118 5.85 2.72 3.85
CA VAL A 118 5.14 1.44 3.71
C VAL A 118 4.36 1.06 4.96
N PHE A 119 4.95 1.22 6.15
CA PHE A 119 4.27 0.85 7.39
C PHE A 119 3.18 1.86 7.71
N GLU A 120 3.37 3.13 7.34
CA GLU A 120 2.31 4.14 7.39
C GLU A 120 1.16 3.77 6.47
N VAL A 121 1.43 3.33 5.24
CA VAL A 121 0.40 2.88 4.30
C VAL A 121 -0.28 1.60 4.80
N LEU A 122 0.46 0.59 5.25
CA LEU A 122 -0.11 -0.65 5.81
C LEU A 122 -0.93 -0.39 7.08
N SER A 123 -0.44 0.50 7.94
CA SER A 123 -1.16 0.93 9.14
C SER A 123 -2.41 1.71 8.77
N ALA A 124 -2.35 2.62 7.79
CA ALA A 124 -3.52 3.37 7.32
C ALA A 124 -4.54 2.44 6.65
N VAL A 125 -4.09 1.42 5.93
CA VAL A 125 -4.95 0.40 5.34
C VAL A 125 -5.65 -0.41 6.44
N THR A 126 -4.99 -0.75 7.54
CA THR A 126 -5.56 -1.57 8.62
C THR A 126 -6.08 -0.76 9.81
N ASP A 127 -6.14 0.57 9.69
CA ASP A 127 -6.67 1.47 10.72
C ASP A 127 -8.15 1.76 10.50
N PHE A 128 -8.94 1.64 11.57
CA PHE A 128 -10.38 1.83 11.48
C PHE A 128 -10.77 3.27 11.16
N LEU A 129 -10.04 4.25 11.71
CA LEU A 129 -10.35 5.66 11.50
C LEU A 129 -10.05 6.06 10.05
N ALA A 130 -8.88 5.69 9.53
CA ALA A 130 -8.51 5.88 8.13
C ALA A 130 -9.50 5.18 7.19
N PHE A 131 -9.90 3.93 7.49
CA PHE A 131 -10.91 3.22 6.73
C PHE A 131 -12.27 3.94 6.71
N LYS A 132 -12.70 4.46 7.87
CA LYS A 132 -13.95 5.23 8.00
C LYS A 132 -13.88 6.52 7.20
N GLU A 133 -12.81 7.29 7.34
CA GLU A 133 -12.61 8.55 6.60
C GLU A 133 -12.62 8.30 5.09
N MET A 134 -11.94 7.25 4.61
CA MET A 134 -11.95 6.87 3.20
C MET A 134 -13.38 6.63 2.66
N LEU A 135 -14.24 5.96 3.45
CA LEU A 135 -15.65 5.76 3.11
C LEU A 135 -16.47 7.06 3.13
N LEU A 136 -16.21 7.95 4.08
CA LEU A 136 -16.88 9.23 4.20
C LEU A 136 -16.49 10.20 3.07
N ASP A 137 -15.22 10.23 2.70
CA ASP A 137 -14.72 10.97 1.53
C ASP A 137 -15.37 10.46 0.25
N TYR A 138 -15.43 9.15 0.09
CA TYR A 138 -16.07 8.52 -1.05
C TYR A 138 -17.57 8.85 -1.10
N ARG A 139 -18.25 8.83 0.05
CA ARG A 139 -19.64 9.26 0.17
C ARG A 139 -19.80 10.73 -0.20
N ALA A 140 -18.95 11.62 0.30
CA ALA A 140 -18.99 13.05 -0.02
C ALA A 140 -18.80 13.29 -1.53
N MET A 141 -17.91 12.52 -2.17
CA MET A 141 -17.73 12.52 -3.62
C MET A 141 -19.02 12.09 -4.34
N LYS A 142 -19.65 10.99 -3.92
CA LYS A 142 -20.90 10.48 -4.51
C LYS A 142 -22.09 11.43 -4.30
N GLU A 143 -22.12 12.14 -3.18
CA GLU A 143 -23.14 13.15 -2.86
C GLU A 143 -22.87 14.51 -3.54
N GLY A 144 -21.77 14.65 -4.30
CA GLY A 144 -21.41 15.89 -4.98
C GLY A 144 -20.97 17.02 -4.03
N LYS A 145 -20.53 16.66 -2.82
CA LYS A 145 -20.05 17.60 -1.80
C LYS A 145 -18.56 17.93 -1.93
N VAL A 146 -17.84 17.19 -2.77
CA VAL A 146 -16.45 17.49 -3.12
C VAL A 146 -16.43 18.64 -4.12
N GLN A 147 -15.74 19.73 -3.78
CA GLN A 147 -15.64 20.90 -4.66
C GLN A 147 -14.80 20.55 -5.89
N ASP A 148 -15.39 20.71 -7.08
CA ASP A 148 -14.64 20.63 -8.33
C ASP A 148 -13.77 21.89 -8.50
N LEU A 149 -12.49 21.76 -8.17
CA LEU A 149 -11.51 22.84 -8.30
C LEU A 149 -11.03 23.02 -9.75
N SER A 150 -11.52 22.23 -10.72
CA SER A 150 -11.13 22.34 -12.14
C SER A 150 -11.40 23.74 -12.71
N SER A 151 -12.41 24.43 -12.17
CA SER A 151 -12.79 25.79 -12.56
C SER A 151 -11.92 26.91 -11.94
N GLY A 152 -11.16 26.62 -10.89
CA GLY A 152 -10.41 27.61 -10.12
C GLY A 152 -8.95 27.81 -10.55
N ILE A 153 -8.39 26.86 -11.31
CA ILE A 153 -6.98 26.87 -11.70
C ILE A 153 -6.89 27.23 -13.18
N SER A 154 -6.59 28.50 -13.48
CA SER A 154 -6.25 28.92 -14.85
C SER A 154 -4.74 29.15 -14.97
N VAL A 155 -4.10 28.36 -15.83
CA VAL A 155 -2.68 28.56 -16.18
C VAL A 155 -2.62 29.66 -17.22
N THR A 156 -2.07 30.82 -16.85
CA THR A 156 -1.79 31.91 -17.80
C THR A 156 -0.29 31.96 -18.10
N SER A 157 0.05 32.02 -19.39
CA SER A 157 1.44 32.10 -19.84
C SER A 157 2.05 33.44 -19.43
N ILE A 158 3.17 33.41 -18.71
CA ILE A 158 3.97 34.60 -18.42
C ILE A 158 4.57 35.07 -19.75
N LYS A 159 4.18 36.27 -20.21
CA LYS A 159 4.86 36.93 -21.34
C LYS A 159 6.17 37.51 -20.80
N ASN A 160 7.31 36.94 -21.19
CA ASN A 160 8.58 37.62 -21.01
C ASN A 160 8.53 38.93 -21.80
N PRO A 161 8.71 40.10 -21.19
CA PRO A 161 8.95 41.31 -21.95
C PRO A 161 10.29 41.13 -22.65
N ILE A 162 10.26 40.95 -23.98
CA ILE A 162 11.43 41.11 -24.82
C ILE A 162 11.88 42.55 -24.59
N THR A 163 12.94 42.75 -23.81
CA THR A 163 13.63 44.03 -23.74
C THR A 163 14.30 44.23 -25.08
N ASP A 164 13.67 45.04 -25.91
CA ASP A 164 14.23 45.62 -27.12
C ASP A 164 15.38 46.57 -26.69
N PHE A 165 16.55 45.99 -26.49
CA PHE A 165 17.84 46.67 -26.38
C PHE A 165 18.77 46.09 -27.44
N ASP A 166 18.31 46.10 -28.69
CA ASP A 166 19.17 45.89 -29.84
C ASP A 166 18.72 46.83 -30.96
N LEU A 167 19.06 48.12 -30.82
CA LEU A 167 19.18 49.08 -31.93
C LEU A 167 19.88 50.36 -31.43
N ARG A 168 21.20 50.27 -31.20
CA ARG A 168 22.15 51.34 -31.55
C ARG A 168 23.60 50.88 -31.53
#